data_AF-X1K1R0-F1
#
_entry.id   AF-X1K1R0-F1
#
_cell.length_a   1.000
_cell.length_b   1.000
_cell.length_c   1.000
_cell.angle_alpha   90.00
_cell.angle_beta   90.00
_cell.angle_gamma   90.00
#
_symmetry.space_group_name_H-M   'P 1'
#
loop_
_entity.id
_entity.type
_entity.pdbx_description
1 polymer ?
#
loop_
_entity_poly.entity_id
_entity_poly.type
_entity_poly.pdbx_seq_one_letter_code
_entity_poly.pdbx_strand_id
1 'polypeptide(L)'
;DILAAEMEKLRVEMKKGREAEEVFGIDPKRGMPFFGLLKREIFGKMSVEELKKEDIDFLIDLTKDIVGIIEREVKSIDFWDNSIKQKKLKSYIILNLLLPKLKREKEVFKRRNEIVQKLIELAYYIYGGKNRGN
;
A
#
# COMPACT_ATOMS: atom_id res chain seq x y z
N ASP A 1 0.73 2.68 -19.48
CA ASP A 1 2.12 3.16 -19.61
C ASP A 1 2.52 4.33 -18.72
N ILE A 2 1.61 5.21 -18.28
CA ILE A 2 1.94 6.32 -17.34
C ILE A 2 2.31 5.80 -15.94
N LEU A 3 1.66 4.73 -15.48
CA LEU A 3 1.93 4.11 -14.18
C LEU A 3 3.38 3.60 -14.07
N ALA A 4 3.91 2.99 -15.14
CA ALA A 4 5.26 2.44 -15.16
C ALA A 4 6.35 3.54 -15.19
N ALA A 5 6.07 4.66 -15.86
CA ALA A 5 7.00 5.80 -15.91
C ALA A 5 7.05 6.58 -14.59
N GLU A 6 5.90 6.82 -13.95
CA GLU A 6 5.83 7.40 -12.61
C GLU A 6 6.53 6.49 -11.58
N MET A 7 6.37 5.16 -11.72
CA MET A 7 7.04 4.17 -10.89
C MET A 7 8.55 4.12 -11.12
N GLU A 8 9.05 4.22 -12.36
CA GLU A 8 10.49 4.25 -12.61
C GLU A 8 11.12 5.56 -12.13
N LYS A 9 10.40 6.69 -12.16
CA LYS A 9 10.91 7.95 -11.60
C LYS A 9 11.05 7.93 -10.09
N LEU A 10 10.00 7.52 -9.37
CA LEU A 10 10.08 7.25 -7.93
C LEU A 10 11.21 6.26 -7.62
N ARG A 11 11.34 5.20 -8.42
CA ARG A 11 12.42 4.23 -8.29
C ARG A 11 13.80 4.81 -8.60
N VAL A 12 13.90 5.81 -9.49
CA VAL A 12 15.12 6.56 -9.85
C VAL A 12 15.53 7.51 -8.73
N GLU A 13 14.58 8.25 -8.15
CA GLU A 13 14.81 9.06 -6.95
C GLU A 13 15.23 8.21 -5.75
N MET A 14 14.72 6.97 -5.67
CA MET A 14 15.04 6.02 -4.62
C MET A 14 16.14 5.01 -5.00
N LYS A 15 16.83 5.21 -6.14
CA LYS A 15 17.68 4.19 -6.79
C LYS A 15 19.06 4.05 -6.17
N LYS A 16 19.11 3.66 -4.92
CA LYS A 16 20.10 2.70 -4.44
C LYS A 16 19.30 1.63 -3.75
N GLY A 17 19.38 0.38 -4.21
CA GLY A 17 18.50 -0.70 -3.75
C GLY A 17 18.47 -0.88 -2.22
N ARG A 18 19.56 -0.52 -1.53
CA ARG A 18 19.61 -0.44 -0.06
C ARG A 18 18.94 0.82 0.52
N GLU A 19 19.05 1.96 -0.14
CA GLU A 19 18.35 3.20 0.26
C GLU A 19 16.84 3.07 0.07
N ALA A 20 16.34 2.36 -0.94
CA ALA A 20 14.90 2.13 -1.07
C ALA A 20 14.36 1.18 0.04
N GLU A 21 15.14 0.15 0.41
CA GLU A 21 14.85 -0.69 1.58
C GLU A 21 14.95 0.12 2.89
N GLU A 22 15.87 1.07 3.02
CA GLU A 22 15.94 1.98 4.18
C GLU A 22 14.77 2.97 4.22
N VAL A 23 14.39 3.55 3.08
CA VAL A 23 13.31 4.54 2.98
C VAL A 23 11.98 3.90 3.30
N PHE A 24 11.72 2.66 2.85
CA PHE A 24 10.48 1.95 3.14
C PHE A 24 10.56 0.96 4.31
N GLY A 25 11.74 0.56 4.80
CA GLY A 25 11.85 -0.50 5.81
C GLY A 25 11.28 -1.86 5.37
N ILE A 26 10.92 -2.02 4.09
CA ILE A 26 10.33 -3.21 3.45
C ILE A 26 10.91 -3.35 2.04
N ASP A 27 10.91 -4.58 1.51
CA ASP A 27 11.37 -4.88 0.16
C ASP A 27 10.65 -3.98 -0.87
N PRO A 28 11.36 -3.17 -1.68
CA PRO A 28 10.78 -2.28 -2.68
C PRO A 28 9.84 -2.99 -3.66
N LYS A 29 10.10 -4.26 -4.01
CA LYS A 29 9.22 -5.05 -4.89
C LYS A 29 7.86 -5.31 -4.26
N ARG A 30 7.80 -5.32 -2.93
CA ARG A 30 6.58 -5.53 -2.15
C ARG A 30 5.94 -4.22 -1.72
N GLY A 31 6.72 -3.20 -1.38
CA GLY A 31 6.21 -1.91 -0.93
C GLY A 31 5.70 -1.00 -2.06
N MET A 32 6.45 -0.90 -3.15
CA MET A 32 6.16 0.04 -4.26
C MET A 32 4.77 -0.13 -4.89
N PRO A 33 4.26 -1.36 -5.10
CA PRO A 33 2.91 -1.51 -5.64
C PRO A 33 1.83 -0.88 -4.73
N PHE A 34 1.98 -1.00 -3.40
CA PHE A 34 1.04 -0.41 -2.44
C PHE A 34 1.20 1.11 -2.39
N PHE A 35 2.43 1.61 -2.42
CA PHE A 35 2.71 3.05 -2.50
C PHE A 35 2.01 3.69 -3.71
N GLY A 36 2.20 3.12 -4.90
CA GLY A 36 1.59 3.63 -6.14
C GLY A 36 0.07 3.59 -6.11
N LEU A 37 -0.51 2.52 -5.54
CA LEU A 37 -1.95 2.44 -5.31
C LEU A 37 -2.42 3.55 -4.38
N LEU A 38 -1.83 3.69 -3.19
CA LEU A 38 -2.23 4.70 -2.20
C LEU A 38 -2.07 6.12 -2.74
N LYS A 39 -0.97 6.42 -3.42
CA LYS A 39 -0.73 7.71 -4.09
C LYS A 39 -1.90 8.06 -5.01
N ARG A 40 -2.29 7.13 -5.87
CA ARG A 40 -3.39 7.33 -6.83
C ARG A 40 -4.74 7.48 -6.13
N GLU A 41 -5.00 6.70 -5.09
CA GLU A 41 -6.29 6.75 -4.41
C GLU A 41 -6.44 8.00 -3.52
N ILE A 42 -5.35 8.55 -3.00
CA ILE A 42 -5.34 9.71 -2.09
C ILE A 42 -5.13 11.03 -2.85
N PHE A 43 -4.13 11.09 -3.73
CA PHE A 43 -3.71 12.32 -4.44
C PHE A 43 -4.10 12.32 -5.93
N GLY A 44 -4.72 11.24 -6.42
CA GLY A 44 -5.25 11.18 -7.78
C GLY A 44 -4.15 11.17 -8.85
N LYS A 45 -4.23 12.13 -9.78
CA LYS A 45 -3.35 12.24 -10.96
C LYS A 45 -2.13 13.13 -10.73
N MET A 46 -1.99 13.79 -9.57
CA MET A 46 -0.81 14.59 -9.27
C MET A 46 0.43 13.72 -9.36
N SER A 47 1.48 14.15 -10.04
CA SER A 47 2.78 13.50 -10.02
C SER A 47 3.42 13.58 -8.63
N VAL A 48 4.44 12.77 -8.35
CA VAL A 48 5.10 12.79 -7.03
C VAL A 48 5.88 14.08 -6.85
N GLU A 49 6.42 14.61 -7.93
CA GLU A 49 7.19 15.84 -7.99
C GLU A 49 6.32 17.07 -7.63
N GLU A 50 5.00 16.97 -7.75
CA GLU A 50 4.03 17.99 -7.35
C GLU A 50 3.59 17.86 -5.88
N LEU A 51 3.93 16.74 -5.22
CA LEU A 51 3.59 16.54 -3.81
C LEU A 51 4.58 17.28 -2.91
N LYS A 52 4.06 17.79 -1.79
CA LYS A 52 4.93 18.36 -0.77
C LYS A 52 5.71 17.25 -0.07
N LYS A 53 6.86 17.59 0.49
CA LYS A 53 7.67 16.64 1.25
C LYS A 53 6.87 15.96 2.37
N GLU A 54 6.02 16.72 3.05
CA GLU A 54 5.17 16.19 4.12
C GLU A 54 4.16 15.14 3.61
N ASP A 55 3.63 15.33 2.39
CA ASP A 55 2.70 14.39 1.76
C ASP A 55 3.41 13.11 1.30
N ILE A 56 4.66 13.25 0.84
CA ILE A 56 5.53 12.12 0.47
C ILE A 56 5.88 11.31 1.73
N ASP A 57 6.35 11.97 2.80
CA ASP A 57 6.69 11.33 4.07
C ASP A 57 5.46 10.59 4.65
N PHE A 58 4.30 11.25 4.62
CA PHE A 58 3.02 10.66 5.00
C PHE A 58 2.70 9.38 4.21
N LEU A 59 2.85 9.43 2.89
CA LEU A 59 2.53 8.33 2.00
C LEU A 59 3.49 7.15 2.19
N ILE A 60 4.77 7.43 2.42
CA ILE A 60 5.77 6.44 2.80
C ILE A 60 5.32 5.75 4.08
N ASP A 61 5.07 6.49 5.16
CA ASP A 61 4.70 5.92 6.46
C ASP A 61 3.39 5.12 6.41
N LEU A 62 2.38 5.62 5.71
CA LEU A 62 1.13 4.88 5.49
C LEU A 62 1.39 3.57 4.73
N THR A 63 2.26 3.58 3.73
CA THR A 63 2.64 2.38 2.98
C THR A 63 3.32 1.36 3.88
N LYS A 64 4.27 1.79 4.73
CA LYS A 64 4.97 0.92 5.69
C LYS A 64 4.00 0.22 6.61
N ASP A 65 3.12 1.00 7.24
CA ASP A 65 2.14 0.47 8.19
C ASP A 65 1.22 -0.56 7.54
N ILE A 66 0.72 -0.26 6.34
CA ILE A 66 -0.19 -1.13 5.59
C ILE A 66 0.50 -2.41 5.14
N VAL A 67 1.70 -2.32 4.58
CA VAL A 67 2.41 -3.52 4.12
C VAL A 67 2.82 -4.37 5.30
N GLY A 68 3.31 -3.78 6.39
CA GLY A 68 3.69 -4.51 7.60
C GLY A 68 2.53 -5.29 8.22
N ILE A 69 1.33 -4.68 8.31
CA ILE A 69 0.14 -5.41 8.78
C ILE A 69 -0.26 -6.52 7.80
N ILE A 70 -0.29 -6.23 6.50
CA ILE A 70 -0.67 -7.21 5.47
C ILE A 70 0.27 -8.41 5.52
N GLU A 71 1.59 -8.20 5.46
CA GLU A 71 2.58 -9.27 5.50
C GLU A 71 2.47 -10.13 6.74
N ARG A 72 2.15 -9.53 7.89
CA ARG A 72 1.97 -10.28 9.13
C ARG A 72 0.73 -11.19 9.07
N GLU A 73 -0.40 -10.66 8.62
CA GLU A 73 -1.67 -11.41 8.62
C GLU A 73 -1.72 -12.46 7.51
N VAL A 74 -1.19 -12.16 6.31
CA VAL A 74 -1.24 -13.08 5.14
C VAL A 74 -0.31 -14.28 5.27
N LYS A 75 0.64 -14.27 6.24
CA LYS A 75 1.48 -15.44 6.57
C LYS A 75 0.69 -16.61 7.16
N SER A 76 -0.52 -16.36 7.67
CA SER A 76 -1.40 -17.44 8.15
C SER A 76 -1.83 -18.31 6.96
N ILE A 77 -1.59 -19.63 7.03
CA ILE A 77 -1.82 -20.59 5.93
C ILE A 77 -3.26 -20.51 5.37
N ASP A 78 -4.25 -20.33 6.23
CA ASP A 78 -5.67 -20.25 5.90
C ASP A 78 -6.16 -18.82 5.58
N PHE A 79 -5.29 -17.80 5.57
CA PHE A 79 -5.72 -16.40 5.47
C PHE A 79 -6.61 -16.15 4.24
N TRP A 80 -6.18 -16.65 3.08
CA TRP A 80 -6.85 -16.42 1.80
C TRP A 80 -8.22 -17.11 1.69
N ASP A 81 -8.42 -18.18 2.46
CA ASP A 81 -9.68 -18.93 2.48
C ASP A 81 -10.57 -18.53 3.67
N ASN A 82 -10.03 -17.74 4.59
CA ASN A 82 -10.72 -17.31 5.81
C ASN A 82 -11.28 -15.89 5.68
N SER A 83 -12.57 -15.80 5.36
CA SER A 83 -13.29 -14.53 5.21
C SER A 83 -13.33 -13.68 6.48
N ILE A 84 -13.27 -14.29 7.67
CA ILE A 84 -13.24 -13.57 8.96
C ILE A 84 -11.89 -12.89 9.15
N LYS A 85 -10.78 -13.58 8.85
CA LYS A 85 -9.42 -13.00 8.91
C LYS A 85 -9.27 -11.84 7.95
N GLN A 86 -9.78 -12.00 6.72
CA GLN A 86 -9.79 -10.91 5.74
C GLN A 86 -10.62 -9.71 6.23
N LYS A 87 -11.84 -9.93 6.75
CA LYS A 87 -12.66 -8.85 7.31
C LYS A 87 -11.95 -8.13 8.47
N LYS A 88 -11.30 -8.86 9.37
CA LYS A 88 -10.52 -8.29 10.48
C LYS A 88 -9.38 -7.40 9.98
N LEU A 89 -8.59 -7.87 9.00
CA LEU A 89 -7.52 -7.08 8.41
C LEU A 89 -8.06 -5.81 7.74
N LYS A 90 -9.12 -5.94 6.94
CA LYS A 90 -9.75 -4.78 6.29
C LYS A 90 -10.21 -3.74 7.32
N SER A 91 -10.93 -4.17 8.36
CA SER A 91 -11.37 -3.29 9.45
C SER A 91 -10.19 -2.63 10.17
N TYR A 92 -9.12 -3.37 10.43
CA TYR A 92 -7.93 -2.82 11.07
C TYR A 92 -7.29 -1.70 10.24
N ILE A 93 -7.09 -1.93 8.93
CA ILE A 93 -6.52 -0.94 8.01
C ILE A 93 -7.41 0.32 7.98
N ILE A 94 -8.73 0.15 7.89
CA ILE A 94 -9.65 1.30 7.88
C ILE A 94 -9.54 2.09 9.18
N LEU A 95 -9.77 1.43 10.32
CA LEU A 95 -9.95 2.10 11.60
C LEU A 95 -8.66 2.69 12.17
N ASN A 96 -7.51 2.03 11.96
CA ASN A 96 -6.26 2.40 12.60
C ASN A 96 -5.27 3.10 11.66
N LEU A 97 -5.38 2.90 10.34
CA LEU A 97 -4.42 3.45 9.38
C LEU A 97 -5.06 4.53 8.52
N LEU A 98 -6.14 4.24 7.79
CA LEU A 98 -6.73 5.21 6.87
C LEU A 98 -7.48 6.33 7.58
N LEU A 99 -8.40 6.01 8.49
CA LEU A 99 -9.25 7.02 9.13
C LEU A 99 -8.48 8.03 10.00
N PRO A 100 -7.51 7.61 10.85
CA PRO A 100 -6.78 8.56 11.68
C PRO A 100 -5.92 9.50 10.84
N LYS A 101 -5.31 8.97 9.77
CA LYS A 101 -4.36 9.67 8.91
C LYS A 101 -5.03 10.54 7.85
N LEU A 102 -6.29 10.26 7.47
CA LEU A 102 -7.00 10.94 6.38
C LEU A 102 -8.29 11.65 6.85
N LYS A 103 -8.35 12.02 8.14
CA LYS A 103 -9.54 12.61 8.77
C LYS A 103 -10.08 13.87 8.07
N ARG A 104 -9.23 14.58 7.32
CA ARG A 104 -9.59 15.81 6.58
C ARG A 104 -10.03 15.54 5.13
N GLU A 105 -9.76 14.35 4.59
CA GLU A 105 -10.03 13.97 3.20
C GLU A 105 -11.37 13.25 3.05
N LYS A 106 -12.45 14.03 2.93
CA LYS A 106 -13.83 13.51 2.86
C LYS A 106 -14.05 12.52 1.72
N GLU A 107 -13.37 12.69 0.59
CA GLU A 107 -13.50 11.79 -0.56
C GLU A 107 -12.81 10.44 -0.32
N VAL A 108 -11.64 10.45 0.32
CA VAL A 108 -10.97 9.20 0.70
C VAL A 108 -11.77 8.45 1.76
N PHE A 109 -12.40 9.17 2.71
CA PHE A 109 -13.31 8.57 3.68
C PHE A 109 -14.47 7.81 3.01
N LYS A 110 -15.11 8.38 2.00
CA LYS A 110 -16.20 7.71 1.27
C LYS A 110 -15.71 6.42 0.60
N ARG A 111 -14.50 6.45 0.04
CA ARG A 111 -13.91 5.38 -0.77
C ARG A 111 -13.04 4.40 0.02
N ARG A 112 -12.90 4.57 1.34
CA ARG A 112 -12.05 3.73 2.22
C ARG A 112 -12.24 2.22 2.02
N ASN A 113 -13.48 1.77 1.82
CA ASN A 113 -13.79 0.36 1.60
C ASN A 113 -13.24 -0.14 0.27
N GLU A 114 -13.37 0.65 -0.79
CA GLU A 114 -12.82 0.35 -2.12
C GLU A 114 -11.29 0.32 -2.09
N ILE A 115 -10.68 1.29 -1.42
CA ILE A 115 -9.22 1.39 -1.29
C ILE A 115 -8.69 0.13 -0.59
N VAL A 116 -9.29 -0.23 0.54
CA VAL A 116 -8.90 -1.44 1.28
C VAL A 116 -9.16 -2.71 0.49
N GLN A 117 -10.25 -2.78 -0.27
CA GLN A 117 -10.50 -3.91 -1.17
C GLN A 117 -9.35 -4.06 -2.18
N LYS A 118 -8.96 -2.98 -2.86
CA LYS A 118 -7.83 -2.96 -3.80
C LYS A 118 -6.50 -3.34 -3.15
N LEU A 119 -6.26 -2.91 -1.90
CA LEU A 119 -5.05 -3.27 -1.14
C LEU A 119 -4.99 -4.78 -0.88
N ILE A 120 -6.12 -5.41 -0.51
CA ILE A 120 -6.17 -6.86 -0.29
C ILE A 120 -6.01 -7.64 -1.59
N GLU A 121 -6.61 -7.18 -2.69
CA GLU A 121 -6.40 -7.77 -4.01
C GLU A 121 -4.94 -7.71 -4.44
N LEU A 122 -4.31 -6.55 -4.27
CA LEU A 122 -2.89 -6.37 -4.56
C LEU A 122 -2.02 -7.29 -3.70
N ALA A 123 -2.35 -7.42 -2.41
CA ALA A 123 -1.69 -8.37 -1.52
C ALA A 123 -1.87 -9.82 -2.00
N TYR A 124 -3.03 -10.19 -2.53
CA TYR A 124 -3.26 -11.52 -3.07
C TYR A 124 -2.36 -11.81 -4.27
N TYR A 125 -2.21 -10.85 -5.19
CA TYR A 125 -1.30 -11.00 -6.32
C TYR A 125 0.17 -11.14 -5.90
N ILE A 126 0.60 -10.42 -4.85
CA ILE A 126 2.00 -10.43 -4.38
C ILE A 126 2.31 -11.65 -3.50
N TYR A 127 1.40 -12.03 -2.60
CA TYR A 127 1.64 -13.03 -1.55
C TYR A 127 0.82 -14.31 -1.74
N GLY A 128 -0.39 -14.23 -2.28
CA GLY A 128 -1.32 -15.36 -2.43
C GLY A 128 -0.98 -16.29 -3.60
N GLY A 129 -0.41 -15.75 -4.68
CA GLY A 129 -0.07 -16.54 -5.88
C GLY A 129 1.07 -17.56 -5.70
N LYS A 130 1.92 -17.41 -4.67
CA LYS A 130 3.06 -18.33 -4.43
C LYS A 130 2.68 -19.67 -3.80
N ASN A 131 1.50 -19.80 -3.18
CA ASN A 131 1.12 -20.99 -2.41
C ASN A 131 0.10 -21.91 -3.12
N ARG A 132 -0.25 -21.64 -4.38
CA ARG A 132 -1.23 -22.46 -5.15
C ARG A 132 -0.66 -23.12 -6.40
N GLY A 133 0.67 -23.22 -6.47
CA GLY A 133 1.39 -23.96 -7.50
C GLY A 133 2.24 -25.05 -6.86
N ASN A 134 1.61 -26.16 -6.48
CA ASN A 134 2.18 -27.50 -6.37
C ASN A 134 1.05 -28.52 -6.32
#